data_AF-A0AAN5LAU7-F1
#
_entry.id   AF-A0AAN5LAU7-F1
#
_cell.length_a   1.000
_cell.length_b   1.000
_cell.length_c   1.000
_cell.angle_alpha   90.00
_cell.angle_beta   90.00
_cell.angle_gamma   90.00
#
_symmetry.space_group_name_H-M   'P 1'
#
loop_
_entity.id
_entity.type
_entity.pdbx_description
1 polymer ?
#
loop_
_entity_poly.entity_id
_entity_poly.type
_entity_poly.pdbx_seq_one_letter_code
_entity_poly.pdbx_strand_id
1 'polypeptide(L)'
;MSNIDKQVLREAAEKALPAMQRLLMMPNDELFDEALLNVDGDVNAANVFNLLAGPETILSLLDELEVQNLTAAATDVLAERHRQKAIEGWTPEHDDEHCNGELAIAASCYAIMGAREQCLSDGEYQQSQKALPYTWPWDPAWWKPKGVRSDLVRAGALVLAEIERIDRQEVAQ
;
A
#
# COMPACT_ATOMS: atom_id res chain seq x y z
N MET A 1 -0.56 -20.15 5.80
CA MET A 1 -0.68 -20.09 4.32
C MET A 1 -1.95 -20.84 3.99
N SER A 2 -2.91 -20.18 3.34
CA SER A 2 -4.21 -20.76 3.09
C SER A 2 -4.12 -21.88 2.04
N ASN A 3 -4.92 -22.94 2.21
CA ASN A 3 -4.98 -24.07 1.27
C ASN A 3 -6.02 -23.82 0.16
N ILE A 4 -6.09 -22.58 -0.36
CA ILE A 4 -7.05 -22.21 -1.41
C ILE A 4 -6.55 -22.73 -2.76
N ASP A 5 -7.35 -23.58 -3.41
CA ASP A 5 -7.12 -23.97 -4.80
C ASP A 5 -7.59 -22.86 -5.75
N LYS A 6 -6.66 -21.93 -6.04
CA LYS A 6 -6.93 -20.73 -6.87
C LYS A 6 -7.24 -21.06 -8.32
N GLN A 7 -6.74 -22.19 -8.84
CA GLN A 7 -6.98 -22.59 -10.23
C GLN A 7 -8.40 -23.10 -10.38
N VAL A 8 -8.84 -23.98 -9.48
CA VAL A 8 -10.21 -24.50 -9.46
C VAL A 8 -11.23 -23.37 -9.22
N LEU A 9 -10.92 -22.43 -8.32
CA LEU A 9 -11.78 -21.26 -8.09
C LEU A 9 -11.89 -20.35 -9.34
N ARG A 10 -10.78 -20.14 -10.06
CA ARG A 10 -10.76 -19.35 -11.30
C ARG A 10 -11.59 -19.99 -12.41
N GLU A 11 -11.41 -21.29 -12.63
CA GLU A 11 -12.17 -22.03 -13.65
C GLU A 11 -13.67 -22.07 -13.34
N ALA A 12 -14.04 -22.18 -12.06
CA ALA A 12 -15.43 -22.11 -11.63
C ALA A 12 -16.01 -20.70 -11.85
N ALA A 13 -15.25 -19.65 -11.52
CA ALA A 13 -15.67 -18.26 -11.73
C ALA A 13 -15.88 -17.93 -13.23
N GLU A 14 -14.97 -18.38 -14.10
CA GLU A 14 -15.07 -18.17 -15.55
C GLU A 14 -16.30 -18.84 -16.18
N LYS A 15 -16.71 -20.00 -15.64
CA LYS A 15 -17.96 -20.69 -16.04
C LYS A 15 -19.20 -20.04 -15.44
N ALA A 16 -19.15 -19.62 -14.18
CA ALA A 16 -20.27 -19.03 -13.47
C ALA A 16 -20.62 -17.62 -13.97
N LEU A 17 -19.62 -16.83 -14.39
CA LEU A 17 -19.83 -15.44 -14.81
C LEU A 17 -20.88 -15.28 -15.93
N PRO A 18 -20.76 -15.93 -17.11
CA PRO A 18 -21.77 -15.83 -18.15
C PRO A 18 -23.08 -16.54 -17.77
N ALA A 19 -23.01 -17.61 -16.97
CA ALA A 19 -24.19 -18.34 -16.49
C ALA A 19 -25.09 -17.45 -15.59
N MET A 20 -24.49 -16.81 -14.59
CA MET A 20 -25.19 -15.87 -13.70
C MET A 20 -25.75 -14.67 -14.45
N GLN A 21 -25.05 -14.16 -15.46
CA GLN A 21 -25.55 -13.08 -16.32
C GLN A 21 -26.80 -13.50 -17.08
N ARG A 22 -26.87 -14.72 -17.62
CA ARG A 22 -28.06 -15.23 -18.28
C ARG A 22 -29.21 -15.42 -17.31
N LEU A 23 -28.95 -16.04 -16.16
CA LEU A 23 -29.95 -16.23 -15.10
C LEU A 23 -30.55 -14.90 -14.63
N LEU A 24 -29.73 -13.86 -14.49
CA LEU A 24 -30.18 -12.52 -14.08
C LEU A 24 -31.06 -11.83 -15.14
N MET A 25 -30.84 -12.13 -16.42
CA MET A 25 -31.59 -11.57 -17.55
C MET A 25 -32.86 -12.38 -17.89
N MET A 26 -33.17 -13.44 -17.13
CA MET A 26 -34.38 -14.23 -17.33
C MET A 26 -35.61 -13.43 -16.93
N PRO A 27 -36.64 -13.34 -17.79
CA PRO A 27 -37.88 -12.64 -17.43
C PRO A 27 -38.69 -13.47 -16.41
N ASN A 28 -39.40 -12.80 -15.51
CA ASN A 28 -40.07 -13.44 -14.37
C ASN A 28 -41.36 -14.22 -14.72
N ASP A 29 -41.88 -14.16 -15.96
CA ASP A 29 -43.22 -14.66 -16.29
C ASP A 29 -43.22 -16.01 -17.04
N GLU A 30 -44.19 -16.87 -16.68
CA GLU A 30 -44.24 -18.35 -16.74
C GLU A 30 -44.23 -19.07 -18.10
N LEU A 31 -43.71 -18.50 -19.19
CA LEU A 31 -43.65 -19.21 -20.48
C LEU A 31 -42.33 -18.94 -21.23
N PHE A 32 -41.23 -19.41 -20.66
CA PHE A 32 -39.97 -19.59 -21.39
C PHE A 32 -39.66 -21.06 -21.51
N ASP A 33 -39.22 -21.46 -22.70
CA ASP A 33 -38.85 -22.83 -22.98
C ASP A 33 -37.51 -23.10 -22.29
N GLU A 34 -37.59 -23.62 -21.06
CA GLU A 34 -36.46 -23.89 -20.14
C GLU A 34 -35.44 -24.87 -20.73
N ALA A 35 -35.81 -25.60 -21.79
CA ALA A 35 -34.90 -26.46 -22.55
C ALA A 35 -34.08 -25.70 -23.61
N LEU A 36 -34.52 -24.51 -24.04
CA LEU A 36 -33.88 -23.69 -25.08
C LEU A 36 -32.77 -22.78 -24.51
N LEU A 37 -32.91 -22.42 -23.24
CA LEU A 37 -31.89 -21.75 -22.42
C LEU A 37 -31.32 -22.83 -21.50
N ASN A 38 -30.01 -23.05 -21.44
CA ASN A 38 -29.41 -24.10 -20.61
C ASN A 38 -29.48 -23.74 -19.10
N VAL A 39 -30.67 -23.54 -18.55
CA VAL A 39 -30.92 -22.99 -17.21
C VAL A 39 -30.32 -23.91 -16.14
N ASP A 40 -30.56 -25.22 -16.23
CA ASP A 40 -29.98 -26.21 -15.31
C ASP A 40 -28.44 -26.17 -15.30
N GLY A 41 -27.84 -26.03 -16.48
CA GLY A 41 -26.39 -25.92 -16.61
C GLY A 41 -25.84 -24.62 -16.03
N ASP A 42 -26.55 -23.51 -16.24
CA ASP A 42 -26.19 -22.20 -15.70
C ASP A 42 -26.35 -22.15 -14.16
N VAL A 43 -27.43 -22.73 -13.62
CA VAL A 43 -27.65 -22.88 -12.16
C VAL A 43 -26.56 -23.75 -11.54
N ASN A 44 -26.21 -24.86 -12.18
CA ASN A 44 -25.12 -25.73 -11.71
C ASN A 44 -23.77 -24.99 -11.70
N ALA A 45 -23.45 -24.22 -12.75
CA ALA A 45 -22.22 -23.43 -12.79
C ALA A 45 -22.16 -22.38 -11.66
N ALA A 46 -23.28 -21.69 -11.39
CA ALA A 46 -23.38 -20.72 -10.30
C ALA A 46 -23.22 -21.38 -8.92
N ASN A 47 -23.87 -22.53 -8.70
CA ASN A 47 -23.78 -23.27 -7.44
C ASN A 47 -22.37 -23.81 -7.17
N VAL A 48 -21.68 -24.31 -8.19
CA VAL A 48 -20.28 -24.77 -8.09
C VAL A 48 -19.38 -23.61 -7.65
N PHE A 49 -19.51 -22.43 -8.26
CA PHE A 49 -18.75 -21.26 -7.82
C PHE A 49 -19.09 -20.84 -6.39
N ASN A 50 -20.36 -20.75 -6.02
CA ASN A 50 -20.77 -20.36 -4.66
C ASN A 50 -20.25 -21.31 -3.57
N LEU A 51 -20.16 -22.61 -3.86
CA LEU A 51 -19.60 -23.59 -2.93
C LEU A 51 -18.09 -23.40 -2.73
N LEU A 52 -17.36 -23.08 -3.82
CA LEU A 52 -15.92 -22.87 -3.79
C LEU A 52 -15.55 -21.48 -3.23
N ALA A 53 -16.35 -20.46 -3.54
CA ALA A 53 -16.22 -19.08 -3.11
C ALA A 53 -17.00 -18.79 -1.81
N GLY A 54 -17.02 -19.76 -0.90
CA GLY A 54 -17.66 -19.60 0.40
C GLY A 54 -17.03 -18.49 1.26
N PRO A 55 -17.71 -18.03 2.33
CA PRO A 55 -17.22 -16.93 3.16
C PRO A 55 -15.80 -17.10 3.68
N GLU A 56 -15.41 -18.32 4.08
CA GLU A 56 -14.05 -18.62 4.56
C GLU A 56 -13.00 -18.45 3.46
N THR A 57 -13.28 -18.94 2.25
CA THR A 57 -12.40 -18.78 1.08
C THR A 57 -12.24 -17.30 0.73
N ILE A 58 -13.33 -16.53 0.75
CA ILE A 58 -13.30 -15.10 0.44
C ILE A 58 -12.50 -14.33 1.49
N LEU A 59 -12.74 -14.55 2.78
CA LEU A 59 -11.98 -13.92 3.85
C LEU A 59 -10.49 -14.23 3.72
N SER A 60 -10.15 -15.49 3.45
CA SER A 60 -8.76 -15.87 3.28
C SER A 60 -8.11 -15.32 2.00
N LEU A 61 -8.86 -15.05 0.93
CA LEU A 61 -8.35 -14.32 -0.24
C LEU A 61 -8.10 -12.85 0.07
N LEU A 62 -8.96 -12.24 0.88
CA LEU A 62 -8.79 -10.86 1.34
C LEU A 62 -7.55 -10.75 2.24
N ASP A 63 -7.37 -11.64 3.20
CA ASP A 63 -6.17 -11.70 4.04
C ASP A 63 -4.89 -11.88 3.19
N GLU A 64 -4.93 -12.74 2.17
CA GLU A 64 -3.79 -12.92 1.26
C GLU A 64 -3.50 -11.68 0.41
N LEU A 65 -4.53 -10.96 -0.05
CA LEU A 65 -4.37 -9.69 -0.78
C LEU A 65 -3.81 -8.58 0.11
N GLU A 66 -4.24 -8.54 1.36
CA GLU A 66 -3.77 -7.58 2.36
C GLU A 66 -2.30 -7.85 2.75
N VAL A 67 -1.87 -9.11 2.79
CA VAL A 67 -0.48 -9.50 3.06
C VAL A 67 0.43 -9.37 1.83
N GLN A 68 -0.09 -9.54 0.61
CA GLN A 68 0.76 -9.65 -0.60
C GLN A 68 1.32 -8.35 -1.16
N ASN A 69 0.89 -7.16 -0.75
CA ASN A 69 1.17 -5.98 -1.58
C ASN A 69 2.11 -4.91 -0.99
N LEU A 70 2.99 -5.24 -0.03
CA LEU A 70 4.07 -4.34 0.38
C LEU A 70 5.38 -5.08 0.60
N THR A 71 6.46 -4.61 -0.01
CA THR A 71 7.81 -5.10 0.30
C THR A 71 8.16 -4.76 1.75
N ALA A 72 9.15 -5.46 2.34
CA ALA A 72 9.66 -5.10 3.66
C ALA A 72 10.12 -3.63 3.71
N ALA A 73 10.72 -3.12 2.62
CA ALA A 73 11.12 -1.72 2.51
C ALA A 73 9.91 -0.76 2.52
N ALA A 74 8.85 -1.08 1.78
CA ALA A 74 7.63 -0.26 1.79
C ALA A 74 6.95 -0.30 3.18
N THR A 75 6.93 -1.47 3.82
CA THR A 75 6.42 -1.65 5.18
C THR A 75 7.20 -0.81 6.19
N ASP A 76 8.53 -0.81 6.12
CA ASP A 76 9.39 -0.03 7.02
C ASP A 76 9.17 1.48 6.87
N VAL A 77 8.99 1.97 5.64
CA VAL A 77 8.68 3.39 5.38
C VAL A 77 7.34 3.80 5.98
N LEU A 78 6.30 2.98 5.81
CA LEU A 78 4.98 3.24 6.40
C LEU A 78 5.02 3.17 7.92
N ALA A 79 5.78 2.22 8.49
CA ALA A 79 5.97 2.11 9.93
C ALA A 79 6.68 3.33 10.51
N GLU A 80 7.71 3.86 9.84
CA GLU A 80 8.40 5.08 10.26
C GLU A 80 7.49 6.31 10.17
N ARG A 81 6.69 6.44 9.11
CA ARG A 81 5.69 7.52 9.01
C ARG A 81 4.68 7.46 10.15
N HIS A 82 4.18 6.26 10.47
CA HIS A 82 3.31 6.06 11.63
C HIS A 82 4.00 6.44 12.95
N ARG A 83 5.27 6.05 13.14
CA ARG A 83 6.06 6.40 14.33
C ARG A 83 6.22 7.92 14.47
N GLN A 84 6.53 8.64 13.39
CA GLN A 84 6.65 10.10 13.40
C GLN A 84 5.37 10.77 13.90
N LYS A 85 4.21 10.33 13.41
CA LYS A 85 2.90 10.81 13.87
C LYS A 85 2.65 10.47 15.34
N ALA A 86 2.86 9.21 15.71
CA ALA A 86 2.49 8.69 17.03
C ALA A 86 3.42 9.15 18.17
N ILE A 87 4.71 9.29 17.89
CA ILE A 87 5.75 9.57 18.91
C ILE A 87 6.15 11.05 18.89
N GLU A 88 6.37 11.62 17.70
CA GLU A 88 6.85 13.00 17.58
C GLU A 88 5.70 14.01 17.44
N GLY A 89 4.45 13.54 17.24
CA GLY A 89 3.28 14.40 17.07
C GLY A 89 3.24 15.13 15.73
N TRP A 90 3.95 14.65 14.72
CA TRP A 90 3.95 15.24 13.37
C TRP A 90 2.65 14.90 12.64
N THR A 91 1.56 15.55 13.03
CA THR A 91 0.24 15.34 12.43
C THR A 91 0.16 15.94 11.02
N PRO A 92 -0.87 15.58 10.22
CA PRO A 92 -1.11 16.25 8.94
C PRO A 92 -1.14 17.78 9.05
N GLU A 93 -1.76 18.31 10.11
CA GLU A 93 -1.86 19.75 10.36
C GLU A 93 -0.49 20.37 10.69
N HIS A 94 0.36 19.66 11.43
CA HIS A 94 1.76 20.08 11.62
C HIS A 94 2.50 20.11 10.28
N ASP A 95 2.33 19.09 9.45
CA ASP A 95 2.99 19.01 8.14
C ASP A 95 2.54 20.14 7.22
N ASP A 96 1.28 20.60 7.34
CA ASP A 96 0.74 21.74 6.59
C ASP A 96 1.40 23.09 6.97
N GLU A 97 2.05 23.19 8.13
CA GLU A 97 2.83 24.37 8.53
C GLU A 97 4.17 24.48 7.76
N HIS A 98 4.63 23.40 7.12
CA HIS A 98 5.88 23.32 6.36
C HIS A 98 5.66 23.57 4.85
N CYS A 99 5.33 24.81 4.50
CA CYS A 99 4.90 25.18 3.15
C CYS A 99 6.03 25.58 2.18
N ASN A 100 7.28 25.69 2.64
CA ASN A 100 8.43 26.09 1.80
C ASN A 100 9.24 24.88 1.31
N GLY A 101 8.63 23.68 1.32
CA GLY A 101 9.27 22.43 0.94
C GLY A 101 10.21 21.88 2.01
N GLU A 102 10.06 22.29 3.28
CA GLU A 102 10.93 21.83 4.37
C GLU A 102 10.92 20.30 4.50
N LEU A 103 9.77 19.64 4.32
CA LEU A 103 9.67 18.17 4.37
C LEU A 103 10.51 17.50 3.26
N ALA A 104 10.44 18.00 2.03
CA ALA A 104 11.24 17.50 0.91
C ALA A 104 12.75 17.76 1.12
N ILE A 105 13.09 18.95 1.62
CA ILE A 105 14.48 19.32 1.91
C ILE A 105 15.05 18.41 3.01
N ALA A 106 14.31 18.18 4.10
CA ALA A 106 14.70 17.28 5.18
C ALA A 106 14.85 15.82 4.66
N ALA A 107 13.94 15.36 3.81
CA ALA A 107 14.03 14.05 3.17
C ALA A 107 15.32 13.90 2.35
N SER A 108 15.67 14.92 1.55
CA SER A 108 16.89 14.92 0.74
C SER A 108 18.16 14.81 1.60
N CYS A 109 18.17 15.46 2.76
CA CYS A 109 19.31 15.41 3.68
C CYS A 109 19.55 13.99 4.20
N TYR A 110 18.49 13.27 4.56
CA TYR A 110 18.58 11.86 4.96
C TYR A 110 18.92 10.93 3.78
N ALA A 111 18.39 11.19 2.59
CA ALA A 111 18.73 10.41 1.39
C ALA A 111 20.22 10.54 1.02
N ILE A 112 20.78 11.76 1.09
CA ILE A 112 22.21 12.02 0.90
C ILE A 112 23.04 11.30 1.97
N MET A 113 22.60 11.32 3.23
CA MET A 113 23.28 10.56 4.29
C MET A 113 23.32 9.06 3.98
N GLY A 114 22.22 8.50 3.46
CA GLY A 114 22.14 7.12 3.00
C GLY A 114 23.10 6.78 1.86
N ALA A 115 23.46 7.74 1.01
CA ALA A 115 24.43 7.52 -0.07
C ALA A 115 25.89 7.56 0.40
N ARG A 116 26.19 8.28 1.49
CA ARG A 116 27.57 8.59 1.91
C ARG A 116 28.40 7.37 2.31
N GLU A 117 27.79 6.33 2.88
CA GLU A 117 28.51 5.10 3.23
C GLU A 117 29.16 4.44 2.00
N GLN A 118 28.55 4.57 0.83
CA GLN A 118 29.09 3.99 -0.41
C GLN A 118 30.17 4.86 -1.06
N CYS A 119 30.24 6.15 -0.71
CA CYS A 119 31.12 7.12 -1.35
C CYS A 119 32.29 7.58 -0.47
N LEU A 120 32.31 7.21 0.81
CA LEU A 120 33.29 7.65 1.81
C LEU A 120 33.99 6.46 2.44
N SER A 121 35.20 6.68 2.95
CA SER A 121 35.83 5.73 3.86
C SER A 121 35.08 5.67 5.21
N ASP A 122 35.22 4.58 5.96
CA ASP A 122 34.55 4.40 7.26
C ASP A 122 34.75 5.59 8.21
N GLY A 123 35.98 6.14 8.27
CA GLY A 123 36.30 7.29 9.12
C GLY A 123 35.60 8.58 8.66
N GLU A 124 35.55 8.81 7.35
CA GLU A 124 34.85 9.96 6.76
C GLU A 124 33.34 9.84 6.93
N TYR A 125 32.77 8.64 6.77
CA TYR A 125 31.36 8.38 6.98
C TYR A 125 30.95 8.64 8.44
N GLN A 126 31.69 8.10 9.42
CA GLN A 126 31.46 8.35 10.85
C GLN A 126 31.54 9.84 11.21
N GLN A 127 32.50 10.56 10.61
CA GLN A 127 32.60 11.99 10.81
C GLN A 127 31.41 12.74 10.18
N SER A 128 30.94 12.29 9.02
CA SER A 128 29.82 12.90 8.32
C SER A 128 28.49 12.77 9.08
N GLN A 129 28.28 11.69 9.86
CA GLN A 129 27.09 11.50 10.69
C GLN A 129 26.97 12.54 11.81
N LYS A 130 28.08 13.16 12.22
CA LYS A 130 28.09 14.23 13.23
C LYS A 130 27.82 15.61 12.64
N ALA A 131 27.85 15.74 11.31
CA ALA A 131 27.67 17.01 10.64
C ALA A 131 26.18 17.26 10.38
N LEU A 132 25.72 18.46 10.73
CA LEU A 132 24.42 18.97 10.31
C LEU A 132 24.48 19.38 8.84
N PRO A 133 23.60 18.86 7.96
CA PRO A 133 23.52 19.31 6.58
C PRO A 133 23.20 20.80 6.52
N TYR A 134 23.88 21.55 5.64
CA TYR A 134 23.66 22.99 5.49
C TYR A 134 22.22 23.34 5.12
N THR A 135 21.57 22.47 4.34
CA THR A 135 20.19 22.63 3.89
C THR A 135 19.18 22.11 4.91
N TRP A 136 19.59 21.58 6.06
CA TRP A 136 18.66 21.06 7.05
C TRP A 136 17.71 22.18 7.52
N PRO A 137 16.38 22.00 7.43
CA PRO A 137 15.43 23.11 7.57
C PRO A 137 14.96 23.35 9.00
N TRP A 138 15.29 22.45 9.94
CA TRP A 138 14.75 22.46 11.30
C TRP A 138 15.83 22.61 12.36
N ASP A 139 15.43 22.64 13.63
CA ASP A 139 16.38 22.68 14.74
C ASP A 139 17.38 21.50 14.66
N PRO A 140 18.69 21.75 14.91
CA PRO A 140 19.72 20.72 14.87
C PRO A 140 19.42 19.48 15.74
N ALA A 141 18.66 19.62 16.82
CA ALA A 141 18.27 18.51 17.69
C ALA A 141 17.42 17.45 16.98
N TRP A 142 16.78 17.79 15.86
CA TRP A 142 15.99 16.88 15.03
C TRP A 142 16.79 16.14 13.97
N TRP A 143 18.06 16.51 13.78
CA TRP A 143 18.98 15.77 12.93
C TRP A 143 19.56 14.57 13.68
N LYS A 144 19.05 13.36 13.39
CA LYS A 144 19.40 12.13 14.12
C LYS A 144 19.78 10.98 13.18
N PRO A 145 20.79 11.13 12.30
CA PRO A 145 21.19 10.06 11.39
C PRO A 145 21.63 8.82 12.18
N LYS A 146 21.26 7.65 11.70
CA LYS A 146 21.50 6.38 12.43
C LYS A 146 22.19 5.31 11.58
N GLY A 147 22.16 5.46 10.26
CA GLY A 147 22.74 4.49 9.34
C GLY A 147 21.94 4.41 8.06
N VAL A 148 22.57 3.91 6.99
CA VAL A 148 22.06 4.03 5.62
C VAL A 148 20.62 3.59 5.46
N ARG A 149 20.28 2.36 5.91
CA ARG A 149 18.92 1.85 5.76
C ARG A 149 17.91 2.70 6.54
N SER A 150 18.22 3.04 7.79
CA SER A 150 17.32 3.83 8.65
C SER A 150 17.12 5.25 8.13
N ASP A 151 18.17 5.86 7.60
CA ASP A 151 18.13 7.22 7.05
C ASP A 151 17.33 7.23 5.74
N LEU A 152 17.49 6.22 4.88
CA LEU A 152 16.65 6.08 3.66
C LEU A 152 15.17 5.83 3.99
N VAL A 153 14.88 5.03 5.01
CA VAL A 153 13.50 4.81 5.49
C VAL A 153 12.89 6.12 6.00
N ARG A 154 13.64 6.90 6.78
CA ARG A 154 13.20 8.21 7.26
C ARG A 154 13.01 9.21 6.13
N ALA A 155 13.90 9.20 5.14
CA ALA A 155 13.74 10.00 3.92
C ALA A 155 12.44 9.64 3.21
N GLY A 156 12.16 8.35 3.01
CA GLY A 156 10.90 7.89 2.41
C GLY A 156 9.66 8.33 3.19
N ALA A 157 9.69 8.26 4.52
CA ALA A 157 8.59 8.70 5.37
C ALA A 157 8.34 10.22 5.26
N LEU A 158 9.40 11.03 5.15
CA LEU A 158 9.29 12.47 4.94
C LEU A 158 8.79 12.83 3.53
N VAL A 159 9.16 12.06 2.50
CA VAL A 159 8.58 12.20 1.16
C VAL A 159 7.08 11.90 1.16
N LEU A 160 6.65 10.84 1.87
CA LEU A 160 5.21 10.56 2.03
C LEU A 160 4.49 11.72 2.69
N ALA A 161 5.07 12.29 3.76
CA ALA A 161 4.49 13.44 4.45
C ALA A 161 4.29 14.65 3.51
N GLU A 162 5.28 14.95 2.66
CA GLU A 162 5.20 16.05 1.70
C GLU A 162 4.15 15.78 0.60
N ILE A 163 4.09 14.56 0.06
CA ILE A 163 3.08 14.20 -0.94
C ILE A 163 1.68 14.34 -0.34
N GLU A 164 1.45 13.80 0.86
CA GLU A 164 0.18 13.92 1.57
C GLU A 164 -0.20 15.40 1.81
N ARG A 165 0.77 16.27 2.09
CA ARG A 165 0.57 17.72 2.24
C ARG A 165 0.13 18.36 0.92
N ILE A 166 0.79 18.03 -0.19
CA ILE A 166 0.44 18.50 -1.54
C ILE A 166 -0.98 18.04 -1.90
N ASP A 167 -1.29 16.75 -1.73
CA ASP A 167 -2.60 16.18 -2.04
C ASP A 167 -3.72 16.90 -1.26
N ARG A 168 -3.51 17.23 0.03
CA ARG A 168 -4.46 18.02 0.82
C ARG A 168 -4.65 19.43 0.27
N GLN A 169 -3.58 20.08 -0.18
CA GLN A 169 -3.67 21.42 -0.76
C GLN A 169 -4.38 21.43 -2.11
N GLU A 170 -4.21 20.40 -2.93
CA GLU A 170 -4.91 20.28 -4.23
C GLU A 170 -6.42 20.09 -4.05
N VAL A 171 -6.86 19.32 -3.05
CA VAL A 171 -8.29 19.13 -2.74
C VAL A 171 -8.95 20.40 -2.16
N ALA A 172 -8.17 21.28 -1.54
CA ALA A 172 -8.67 22.52 -0.93
C ALA A 172 -8.84 23.70 -1.91
N GLN A 173 -8.36 23.58 -3.15
CA GLN A 173 -8.46 24.59 -4.21
C GLN A 173 -9.72 24.41 -5.07
#